data_AF-A0A3M9XRR3-F1
#
_entry.id   AF-A0A3M9XRR3-F1
#
_cell.length_a   1.000
_cell.length_b   1.000
_cell.length_c   1.000
_cell.angle_alpha   90.00
_cell.angle_beta   90.00
_cell.angle_gamma   90.00
#
_symmetry.space_group_name_H-M   'P 1'
#
loop_
_entity.id
_entity.type
_entity.pdbx_description
1 polymer ?
#
loop_
_entity_poly.entity_id
_entity_poly.type
_entity_poly.pdbx_seq_one_letter_code
_entity_poly.pdbx_strand_id
1 'polypeptide(L)'
;MTSILQLTAHAATRMAQRGIASRNLELITRIGTAVEGGYLVRQKDFQALDRELKQLRQRARKLVGKRFVVECGRVVTAYHTGRRTERRLLRAAEDRSVTE
;
A
#
# COMPACT_ATOMS: atom_id res chain seq x y z
N MET A 1 6.54 3.03 -8.78
CA MET A 1 6.83 3.78 -10.02
C MET A 1 5.93 4.99 -10.00
N THR A 2 6.51 6.16 -9.81
CA THR A 2 5.78 7.43 -9.67
C THR A 2 5.42 7.94 -11.06
N SER A 3 4.15 7.86 -11.46
CA SER A 3 3.70 8.51 -12.69
C SER A 3 3.64 10.02 -12.47
N ILE A 4 4.56 10.77 -13.08
CA ILE A 4 4.62 12.24 -12.97
C ILE A 4 3.71 12.84 -14.04
N LEU A 5 2.40 12.85 -13.80
CA LEU A 5 1.46 13.67 -14.58
C LEU A 5 1.36 15.05 -13.94
N GLN A 6 1.62 16.10 -14.71
CA GLN A 6 1.44 17.48 -14.27
C GLN A 6 0.03 17.99 -14.59
N LEU A 7 -0.60 18.66 -13.63
CA LEU A 7 -1.88 19.31 -13.82
C LEU A 7 -1.70 20.72 -14.34
N THR A 8 -2.42 21.06 -15.41
CA THR A 8 -2.65 22.47 -15.77
C THR A 8 -3.69 23.08 -14.84
N ALA A 9 -3.71 24.41 -14.74
CA ALA A 9 -4.73 25.13 -13.98
C ALA A 9 -6.15 24.78 -14.46
N HIS A 10 -6.36 24.70 -15.78
CA HIS A 10 -7.63 24.30 -16.37
C HIS A 10 -8.06 22.89 -15.92
N ALA A 11 -7.14 21.92 -15.96
CA ALA A 11 -7.41 20.56 -15.51
C ALA A 11 -7.77 20.51 -14.02
N ALA A 12 -7.00 21.21 -13.16
CA ALA A 12 -7.27 21.28 -11.73
C ALA A 12 -8.68 21.85 -11.43
N THR A 13 -9.06 22.94 -12.08
CA THR A 13 -10.42 23.51 -11.95
C THR A 13 -11.50 22.53 -12.40
N ARG A 14 -11.31 21.86 -13.55
CA ARG A 14 -12.28 20.89 -14.09
C ARG A 14 -12.40 19.63 -13.24
N MET A 15 -11.32 19.21 -12.59
CA MET A 15 -11.34 18.10 -11.63
C MET A 15 -12.12 18.48 -10.38
N ALA A 16 -11.86 19.65 -9.79
CA ALA A 16 -12.59 20.14 -8.62
C ALA A 16 -14.10 20.26 -8.87
N GLN A 17 -14.50 20.82 -10.03
CA GLN A 17 -15.90 20.92 -10.47
C GLN A 17 -16.60 19.56 -10.59
N ARG A 18 -15.84 18.47 -10.79
CA ARG A 18 -16.35 17.11 -10.96
C ARG A 18 -16.12 16.23 -9.73
N GLY A 19 -15.68 16.82 -8.61
CA GLY A 19 -15.40 16.07 -7.38
C GLY A 19 -14.21 15.11 -7.49
N ILE A 20 -13.29 15.33 -8.43
CA ILE A 20 -12.10 14.50 -8.61
C ILE A 20 -10.93 15.16 -7.88
N ALA A 21 -10.39 14.51 -6.85
CA ALA A 21 -9.23 15.03 -6.13
C ALA A 21 -7.94 14.80 -6.93
N SER A 22 -7.02 15.78 -6.92
CA SER A 22 -5.70 15.69 -7.56
C SER A 22 -4.88 14.49 -7.06
N ARG A 23 -4.98 14.15 -5.77
CA ARG A 23 -4.34 12.95 -5.19
C ARG A 23 -4.76 11.62 -5.85
N ASN A 24 -5.89 11.60 -6.57
CA ASN A 24 -6.37 10.40 -7.23
C ASN A 24 -5.68 10.16 -8.59
N LEU A 25 -4.88 11.09 -9.12
CA LEU A 25 -4.22 10.93 -10.42
C LEU A 25 -3.37 9.68 -10.48
N GLU A 26 -2.53 9.45 -9.48
CA GLU A 26 -1.68 8.27 -9.42
C GLU A 26 -2.52 6.99 -9.45
N LEU A 27 -3.61 6.95 -8.67
CA LEU A 27 -4.51 5.80 -8.65
C LEU A 27 -5.18 5.59 -10.00
N ILE A 28 -5.70 6.65 -10.64
CA ILE A 28 -6.31 6.60 -11.97
C ILE A 28 -5.32 6.06 -13.00
N THR A 29 -4.06 6.52 -12.98
CA THR A 29 -3.04 6.01 -13.91
C THR A 29 -2.65 4.57 -13.64
N ARG A 30 -2.72 4.13 -12.37
CA ARG A 30 -2.33 2.78 -11.97
C ARG A 30 -3.38 1.74 -12.34
N ILE A 31 -4.66 2.07 -12.23
CA ILE A 31 -5.75 1.08 -12.41
C ILE A 31 -6.54 1.30 -13.70
N GLY A 32 -6.56 2.53 -14.21
CA GLY A 32 -7.33 2.88 -15.39
C GLY A 32 -6.79 2.21 -16.64
N THR A 33 -7.69 1.93 -17.56
CA THR A 33 -7.33 1.47 -18.90
C THR A 33 -6.83 2.65 -19.72
N ALA A 34 -5.61 2.56 -20.26
CA ALA A 34 -5.12 3.54 -21.22
C ALA A 34 -6.01 3.55 -22.47
N VAL A 35 -6.46 4.73 -22.87
CA VAL A 35 -7.27 5.00 -24.06
C VAL A 35 -6.64 6.16 -24.82
N GLU A 36 -7.11 6.42 -26.04
CA GLU A 36 -6.64 7.58 -26.80
C GLU A 36 -6.79 8.86 -25.97
N GLY A 37 -5.67 9.56 -25.75
CA GLY A 37 -5.64 10.82 -25.01
C GLY A 37 -5.77 10.73 -23.48
N GLY A 38 -5.80 9.54 -22.86
CA GLY A 38 -5.84 9.47 -21.40
C GLY A 38 -6.11 8.10 -20.79
N TYR A 39 -6.78 8.11 -19.63
CA TYR A 39 -7.10 6.92 -18.86
C TYR A 39 -8.58 6.90 -18.54
N LEU A 40 -9.20 5.74 -18.69
CA LEU A 40 -10.58 5.49 -18.30
C LEU A 40 -10.62 4.40 -17.23
N VAL A 41 -11.10 4.74 -16.03
CA VAL A 41 -11.34 3.77 -14.97
C VAL A 41 -12.70 3.13 -15.20
N ARG A 42 -12.71 1.85 -15.59
CA ARG A 42 -13.93 1.09 -15.81
C ARG A 42 -14.33 0.32 -14.56
N GLN A 43 -15.59 -0.12 -14.51
CA GLN A 43 -16.08 -0.94 -13.39
C GLN A 43 -15.23 -2.21 -13.17
N LYS A 44 -14.79 -2.87 -14.24
CA LYS A 44 -13.94 -4.06 -14.15
C LYS A 44 -12.54 -3.77 -13.60
N ASP A 45 -12.02 -2.57 -13.85
CA ASP A 45 -10.70 -2.15 -13.37
C ASP A 45 -10.76 -1.95 -11.84
N PHE A 46 -11.83 -1.31 -11.35
CA PHE A 46 -12.13 -1.23 -9.93
C PHE A 46 -12.31 -2.61 -9.30
N GLN A 47 -13.09 -3.51 -9.92
CA GLN A 47 -13.32 -4.85 -9.40
C GLN A 47 -12.02 -5.68 -9.32
N ALA A 48 -11.10 -5.52 -10.27
CA ALA A 48 -9.79 -6.17 -10.22
C ALA A 48 -8.99 -5.68 -9.00
N LEU A 49 -8.87 -4.36 -8.82
CA LEU A 49 -8.20 -3.77 -7.65
C LEU A 49 -8.84 -4.22 -6.33
N ASP A 50 -10.16 -4.18 -6.23
CA ASP A 50 -10.88 -4.56 -5.00
C ASP A 50 -10.64 -6.03 -4.63
N ARG A 51 -10.58 -6.93 -5.62
CA ARG A 51 -10.23 -8.35 -5.41
C ARG A 51 -8.80 -8.49 -4.89
N GLU A 52 -7.84 -7.79 -5.51
CA GLU A 52 -6.45 -7.80 -5.09
C GLU A 52 -6.28 -7.28 -3.65
N LEU A 53 -6.93 -6.16 -3.31
CA LEU A 53 -6.90 -5.57 -1.97
C LEU A 53 -7.54 -6.49 -0.95
N LYS A 54 -8.67 -7.14 -1.28
CA LYS A 54 -9.31 -8.14 -0.40
C LYS A 54 -8.38 -9.32 -0.13
N GLN A 55 -7.73 -9.85 -1.16
CA GLN A 55 -6.77 -10.96 -1.02
C GLN A 55 -5.54 -10.54 -0.22
N LEU A 56 -4.99 -9.35 -0.48
CA LEU A 56 -3.86 -8.81 0.28
C LEU A 56 -4.23 -8.63 1.74
N ARG A 57 -5.38 -8.02 2.03
CA ARG A 57 -5.90 -7.84 3.39
C ARG A 57 -6.07 -9.18 4.10
N GLN A 58 -6.63 -10.18 3.43
CA GLN A 58 -6.80 -11.52 4.00
C GLN A 58 -5.45 -12.18 4.30
N ARG A 59 -4.49 -12.09 3.38
CA ARG A 59 -3.12 -12.61 3.58
C ARG A 59 -2.45 -11.89 4.75
N ALA A 60 -2.47 -10.57 4.78
CA ALA A 60 -1.90 -9.76 5.85
C ALA A 60 -2.51 -10.10 7.23
N ARG A 61 -3.83 -10.29 7.30
CA ARG A 61 -4.50 -10.71 8.54
C ARG A 61 -3.97 -12.05 9.05
N LYS A 62 -3.68 -13.01 8.17
CA LYS A 62 -3.07 -14.30 8.54
C LYS A 62 -1.61 -14.18 8.99
N LEU A 63 -0.96 -13.04 8.79
CA LEU A 63 0.42 -12.80 9.21
C LEU A 63 0.52 -12.14 10.59
N VAL A 64 -0.58 -11.67 11.17
CA VAL A 64 -0.59 -11.05 12.51
C VAL A 64 0.02 -12.00 13.54
N GLY A 65 1.02 -11.52 14.28
CA GLY A 65 1.76 -12.28 15.29
C GLY A 65 2.81 -13.25 14.73
N LYS A 66 2.96 -13.39 13.41
CA LYS A 66 4.07 -14.17 12.82
C LYS A 66 5.35 -13.35 12.84
N ARG A 67 6.46 -14.01 13.17
CA ARG A 67 7.79 -13.41 13.18
C ARG A 67 8.74 -14.19 12.31
N PHE A 68 9.56 -13.47 11.56
CA PHE A 68 10.78 -13.98 10.95
C PHE A 68 11.98 -13.50 11.76
N VAL A 69 12.98 -14.37 11.91
CA VAL A 69 14.31 -14.00 12.41
C VAL A 69 15.24 -13.97 11.21
N VAL A 70 15.91 -12.84 11.02
CA VAL A 70 16.82 -12.60 9.89
C VAL A 70 18.23 -12.37 10.43
N GLU A 71 19.19 -13.10 9.88
CA GLU A 71 20.62 -12.94 10.16
C GLU A 71 21.38 -12.88 8.85
N CYS A 72 22.26 -11.89 8.70
CA CYS A 72 23.05 -11.67 7.47
C CYS A 72 22.20 -11.68 6.18
N GLY A 73 21.03 -11.05 6.22
CA GLY A 73 20.09 -10.97 5.09
C GLY A 73 19.33 -12.26 4.77
N ARG A 74 19.47 -13.32 5.58
CA ARG A 74 18.77 -14.61 5.40
C ARG A 74 17.77 -14.86 6.51
N VAL A 75 16.61 -15.41 6.18
CA VAL A 75 15.63 -15.86 7.19
C VAL A 75 16.12 -17.17 7.79
N VAL A 76 16.44 -17.19 9.08
CA VAL A 76 16.93 -18.38 9.78
C VAL A 76 15.80 -19.16 10.47
N THR A 77 14.72 -18.50 10.87
CA THR A 77 13.52 -19.17 11.40
C THR A 77 12.25 -18.32 11.29
N ALA A 78 11.10 -18.98 11.38
CA ALA A 78 9.76 -18.39 11.33
C ALA A 78 8.86 -19.04 12.37
N TYR A 79 8.14 -18.24 13.18
CA TYR A 79 7.23 -18.78 14.20
C TYR A 79 6.09 -17.81 14.55
N HIS A 80 5.06 -18.32 15.25
CA HIS A 80 3.99 -17.49 15.81
C HIS A 80 4.35 -17.04 17.22
N THR A 81 4.26 -15.74 17.47
CA THR A 81 4.67 -15.11 18.73
C THR A 81 3.49 -15.01 19.69
N GLY A 82 3.65 -15.53 20.90
CA GLY A 82 2.68 -15.31 21.98
C GLY A 82 2.76 -13.87 22.55
N ARG A 83 1.65 -13.37 23.12
CA ARG A 83 1.51 -11.99 23.63
C ARG A 83 2.60 -11.51 24.58
N ARG A 84 3.19 -12.39 25.40
CA ARG A 84 4.29 -12.02 26.32
C ARG A 84 5.59 -11.76 25.55
N THR A 85 5.91 -12.62 24.61
CA THR A 85 7.11 -12.51 23.77
C THR A 85 7.01 -11.32 22.85
N GLU A 86 5.85 -11.07 22.25
CA GLU A 86 5.59 -9.92 21.40
C GLU A 86 5.87 -8.60 22.13
N ARG A 87 5.26 -8.40 23.31
CA ARG A 87 5.50 -7.22 24.14
C ARG A 87 6.97 -7.02 24.50
N ARG A 88 7.68 -8.10 24.84
CA ARG A 88 9.12 -8.03 25.15
C ARG A 88 9.94 -7.62 23.92
N LEU A 89 9.62 -8.16 22.74
CA LEU A 89 10.33 -7.85 21.50
C LEU A 89 10.12 -6.40 21.07
N LEU A 90 8.90 -5.87 21.20
CA LEU A 90 8.58 -4.49 20.86
C LEU A 90 9.31 -3.51 21.78
N ARG A 91 9.29 -3.73 23.11
CA ARG A 91 10.07 -2.91 24.07
C ARG A 91 11.56 -2.91 23.76
N ALA A 92 12.13 -4.09 23.52
CA ALA A 92 13.56 -4.21 23.18
C ALA A 92 13.93 -3.61 21.82
N ALA A 93 12.95 -3.33 20.95
CA ALA A 93 13.17 -2.58 19.71
C ALA A 93 13.11 -1.07 19.96
N GLU A 94 12.14 -0.61 20.75
CA GLU A 94 12.01 0.77 21.20
C GLU A 94 13.28 1.25 21.93
N ASP A 95 13.78 0.46 22.89
CA ASP A 95 15.00 0.78 23.66
C ASP A 95 16.24 0.94 22.75
N ARG A 96 16.33 0.11 21.68
CA ARG A 96 17.43 0.18 20.71
C ARG A 96 17.35 1.42 19.83
N SER A 97 16.16 1.79 19.37
CA SER A 97 15.96 2.97 18.54
C SER A 97 16.20 4.30 19.27
N VAL A 98 16.27 4.30 20.60
CA VAL A 98 16.61 5.48 21.40
C VAL A 98 18.13 5.62 21.62
N THR A 99 18.90 4.56 21.35
CA THR A 99 20.36 4.53 21.58
C THR A 99 21.18 4.77 20.30
N GLU A 100 20.53 4.78 19.12
CA GLU A 100 21.11 5.11 17.81
C GLU A 100 20.76 6.54 17.38
#